data_AF-A0A2V8CUZ7-F1
#
_entry.id   AF-A0A2V8CUZ7-F1
#
_cell.length_a   1.000
_cell.length_b   1.000
_cell.length_c   1.000
_cell.angle_alpha   90.00
_cell.angle_beta   90.00
_cell.angle_gamma   90.00
#
_symmetry.space_group_name_H-M   'P 1'
#
loop_
_entity.id
_entity.type
_entity.pdbx_description
1 polymer ?
#
loop_
_entity_poly.entity_id
_entity_poly.type
_entity_poly.pdbx_seq_one_letter_code
_entity_poly.pdbx_strand_id
1 'polypeptide(L)'
;MSVIDAQRLSTVTLTLIYDATRLRVRAVLEGSFLRAGGVSVAFANQVNGNRIDITLARGADATGASGTGVLASVLFDAIAPGPVTMTMSGMATGPGGAAMGLRFTPVTITVQ
;
A
#
# COMPACT_ATOMS: atom_id res chain seq x y z
N MET A 1 -2.46 -5.04 -0.61
CA MET A 1 -2.68 -3.79 -1.37
C MET A 1 -2.07 -3.95 -2.74
N SER A 2 -2.85 -3.80 -3.80
CA SER A 2 -2.39 -3.95 -5.18
C SER A 2 -2.67 -2.69 -5.99
N VAL A 3 -1.86 -2.48 -7.02
CA VAL A 3 -2.11 -1.49 -8.07
C VAL A 3 -2.50 -2.22 -9.35
N ILE A 4 -3.36 -1.58 -10.15
CA ILE A 4 -3.84 -2.08 -11.43
C ILE A 4 -3.55 -1.01 -12.47
N ASP A 5 -3.07 -1.41 -13.65
CA ASP A 5 -2.80 -0.53 -14.79
C ASP A 5 -1.90 0.68 -14.47
N ALA A 6 -0.92 0.49 -13.58
CA ALA A 6 0.06 1.54 -13.30
C ALA A 6 0.90 1.83 -14.54
N GLN A 7 1.17 3.11 -14.79
CA GLN A 7 2.03 3.57 -15.87
C GLN A 7 3.24 4.30 -15.29
N ARG A 8 4.38 3.60 -15.22
CA ARG A 8 5.65 4.17 -14.78
C ARG A 8 5.57 4.76 -13.36
N LEU A 9 5.09 3.97 -12.40
CA LEU A 9 5.03 4.32 -10.99
C LEU A 9 6.42 4.27 -10.33
N SER A 10 6.82 5.33 -9.64
CA SER A 10 8.13 5.43 -8.97
C SER A 10 8.02 5.52 -7.45
N THR A 11 7.13 6.37 -6.96
CA THR A 11 6.90 6.56 -5.53
C THR A 11 5.42 6.45 -5.22
N VAL A 12 5.09 5.85 -4.08
CA VAL A 12 3.73 5.76 -3.55
C VAL A 12 3.75 6.02 -2.06
N THR A 13 2.84 6.87 -1.58
CA THR A 13 2.47 6.94 -0.17
C THR A 13 1.02 6.48 -0.03
N LEU A 14 0.77 5.59 0.92
CA LEU A 14 -0.53 5.01 1.19
C LEU A 14 -0.87 5.18 2.67
N THR A 15 -2.14 5.45 2.93
CA THR A 15 -2.74 5.43 4.25
C THR A 15 -3.86 4.40 4.25
N LEU A 16 -3.79 3.42 5.14
CA LEU A 16 -4.89 2.48 5.41
C LEU A 16 -5.54 2.85 6.74
N ILE A 17 -6.85 3.02 6.74
CA ILE A 17 -7.67 3.07 7.95
C ILE A 17 -8.40 1.73 8.10
N TYR A 18 -8.35 1.17 9.30
CA TYR A 18 -8.98 -0.10 9.65
C TYR A 18 -9.70 -0.01 11.00
N ASP A 19 -10.40 -1.08 11.39
CA ASP A 19 -11.02 -1.19 12.72
C ASP A 19 -10.06 -1.85 13.72
N ALA A 20 -9.43 -1.04 14.57
CA ALA A 20 -8.50 -1.51 15.60
C ALA A 20 -9.17 -2.20 16.79
N THR A 21 -10.50 -2.21 16.88
CA THR A 21 -11.23 -2.99 17.89
C THR A 21 -11.42 -4.45 17.48
N ARG A 22 -11.26 -4.74 16.19
CA ARG A 22 -11.45 -6.09 15.60
C ARG A 22 -10.19 -6.67 14.98
N LEU A 23 -9.27 -5.83 14.52
CA LEU A 23 -8.02 -6.25 13.92
C LEU A 23 -6.83 -5.64 14.66
N ARG A 24 -5.76 -6.43 14.80
CA ARG A 24 -4.46 -5.97 15.28
C ARG A 24 -3.41 -6.17 14.20
N VAL A 25 -2.64 -5.13 13.86
CA VAL A 25 -1.54 -5.27 12.89
C VAL A 25 -0.44 -6.14 13.48
N ARG A 26 -0.09 -7.21 12.78
CA ARG A 26 1.02 -8.10 13.12
C ARG A 26 2.28 -7.75 12.33
N ALA A 27 2.13 -7.46 11.04
CA ALA A 27 3.23 -7.07 10.17
C ALA A 27 2.75 -6.25 8.98
N VAL A 28 3.64 -5.39 8.48
CA VAL A 28 3.49 -4.71 7.20
C VAL A 28 4.69 -5.10 6.35
N LEU A 29 4.44 -5.69 5.19
CA LEU A 29 5.44 -6.26 4.30
C LEU A 29 5.45 -5.50 2.97
N GLU A 30 6.64 -5.28 2.44
CA GLU A 30 6.83 -4.72 1.10
C GLU A 30 6.27 -5.68 0.03
N GLY A 31 5.61 -5.12 -0.98
CA GLY A 31 5.20 -5.87 -2.17
C GLY A 31 6.25 -5.84 -3.28
N SER A 32 6.18 -6.80 -4.20
CA SER A 32 7.19 -6.96 -5.25
C SER A 32 7.07 -5.97 -6.42
N PHE A 33 5.94 -5.27 -6.57
CA PHE A 33 5.64 -4.49 -7.78
C PHE A 33 6.70 -3.42 -8.07
N LEU A 34 7.08 -2.61 -7.08
CA LEU A 34 8.07 -1.56 -7.29
C LEU A 34 9.50 -2.09 -7.42
N ARG A 35 9.76 -3.37 -7.13
CA ARG A 35 11.06 -4.00 -7.42
C ARG A 35 11.19 -4.50 -8.86
N ALA A 36 10.15 -4.32 -9.69
CA ALA A 36 10.18 -4.71 -11.10
C ALA A 36 11.43 -4.15 -11.80
N GLY A 37 12.11 -5.02 -12.57
CA GLY A 37 13.39 -4.69 -13.20
C GLY A 37 14.60 -4.71 -12.27
N GLY A 38 14.49 -5.32 -11.08
CA GLY A 38 15.61 -5.48 -10.14
C GLY A 38 16.00 -4.20 -9.38
N VAL A 39 15.12 -3.20 -9.38
CA VAL A 39 15.38 -1.91 -8.74
C VAL A 39 15.23 -2.00 -7.23
N SER A 40 16.15 -1.37 -6.50
CA SER A 40 16.05 -1.23 -5.04
C SER A 40 14.93 -0.27 -4.66
N VAL A 41 14.14 -0.66 -3.66
CA VAL A 41 13.00 0.10 -3.15
C VAL A 41 13.27 0.46 -1.70
N ALA A 42 13.15 1.74 -1.38
CA ALA A 42 13.03 2.19 -0.01
C ALA A 42 11.59 1.94 0.46
N PHE A 43 11.43 1.09 1.46
CA PHE A 43 10.15 0.75 2.06
C PHE A 43 10.13 1.21 3.52
N ALA A 44 9.15 2.05 3.86
CA ALA A 44 8.92 2.49 5.23
C ALA A 44 7.44 2.32 5.57
N ASN A 45 7.14 1.96 6.82
CA ASN A 45 5.78 1.89 7.32
C ASN A 45 5.71 2.33 8.78
N GLN A 46 4.57 2.87 9.18
CA GLN A 46 4.29 3.26 10.54
C GLN A 46 2.84 2.90 10.89
N VAL A 47 2.65 2.23 12.03
CA VAL A 47 1.33 1.88 12.55
C VAL A 47 1.00 2.82 13.71
N ASN A 48 -0.10 3.55 13.58
CA ASN A 48 -0.56 4.56 14.54
C ASN A 48 -2.03 4.30 14.90
N GLY A 49 -2.28 3.52 15.95
CA GLY A 49 -3.65 3.21 16.39
C GLY A 49 -4.42 2.41 15.33
N ASN A 50 -5.39 3.04 14.65
CA ASN A 50 -6.21 2.43 13.60
C ASN A 50 -5.77 2.82 12.17
N ARG A 51 -4.57 3.39 12.04
CA ARG A 51 -4.00 3.90 10.80
C ARG A 51 -2.66 3.24 10.52
N ILE A 52 -2.41 2.91 9.26
CA ILE A 52 -1.11 2.47 8.75
C ILE A 52 -0.67 3.42 7.64
N ASP A 53 0.47 4.05 7.82
CA ASP A 53 1.14 4.84 6.79
C ASP A 53 2.22 4.00 6.14
N ILE A 54 2.29 4.00 4.81
CA ILE A 54 3.26 3.22 4.03
C ILE A 54 3.85 4.12 2.96
N THR A 55 5.17 4.12 2.84
CA THR A 55 5.91 4.81 1.77
C THR A 55 6.76 3.79 1.03
N LEU A 56 6.66 3.80 -0.30
CA LEU A 56 7.53 3.03 -1.17
C LEU A 56 8.14 3.98 -2.21
N ALA A 57 9.45 3.92 -2.41
CA ALA A 57 10.15 4.73 -3.41
C ALA A 57 11.23 3.92 -4.13
N ARG A 58 11.18 3.91 -5.47
CA ARG A 58 12.25 3.36 -6.30
C ARG A 58 13.45 4.31 -6.29
N GLY A 59 14.65 3.80 -5.99
CA GLY A 59 15.87 4.61 -5.93
C GLY A 59 16.38 5.07 -7.30
N ALA A 60 16.70 6.36 -7.44
CA ALA A 60 17.24 6.97 -8.68
C ALA A 60 16.47 6.56 -9.96
N ASP A 61 15.15 6.46 -9.86
CA ASP A 61 14.32 5.83 -10.88
C ASP A 61 14.03 6.76 -12.08
N ALA A 62 14.46 6.34 -13.26
CA ALA A 62 14.19 7.02 -14.53
C ALA A 62 13.05 6.36 -15.33
N THR A 63 12.66 5.13 -14.99
CA THR A 63 11.75 4.33 -15.81
C THR A 63 10.37 4.19 -15.18
N GLY A 64 10.29 3.96 -13.87
CA GLY A 64 9.03 3.59 -13.21
C GLY A 64 8.65 2.12 -13.45
N ALA A 65 7.79 1.60 -12.58
CA ALA A 65 7.16 0.29 -12.72
C ALA A 65 5.78 0.42 -13.39
N SER A 66 5.48 -0.46 -14.34
CA SER A 66 4.20 -0.47 -15.06
C SER A 66 3.47 -1.80 -14.92
N GLY A 67 2.15 -1.78 -15.10
CA GLY A 67 1.29 -2.96 -15.06
C GLY A 67 0.55 -3.10 -13.72
N THR A 68 0.30 -4.36 -13.35
CA THR A 68 -0.52 -4.73 -12.19
C THR A 68 0.32 -5.55 -11.22
N GLY A 69 0.18 -5.31 -9.92
CA GLY A 69 0.92 -6.08 -8.92
C GLY A 69 0.72 -5.60 -7.48
N VAL A 70 1.41 -6.26 -6.56
CA VAL A 70 1.30 -6.00 -5.11
C VAL A 70 2.25 -4.88 -4.70
N LEU A 71 1.70 -3.83 -4.06
CA LEU A 71 2.49 -2.73 -3.49
C LEU A 71 2.94 -3.04 -2.06
N ALA A 72 2.03 -3.55 -1.22
CA ALA A 72 2.31 -3.90 0.16
C ALA A 72 1.30 -4.92 0.67
N SER A 73 1.68 -5.67 1.69
CA SER A 73 0.79 -6.62 2.39
C SER A 73 0.73 -6.28 3.87
N VAL A 74 -0.47 -6.29 4.45
CA VAL A 74 -0.67 -6.12 5.89
C VAL A 74 -1.20 -7.43 6.44
N LEU A 75 -0.52 -7.96 7.44
CA LEU A 75 -0.97 -9.12 8.19
C LEU A 75 -1.70 -8.61 9.44
N PHE A 76 -2.95 -9.03 9.60
CA PHE A 76 -3.76 -8.74 10.78
C PHE A 76 -3.99 -10.03 11.58
N ASP A 77 -3.93 -9.91 12.91
CA ASP A 77 -4.56 -10.85 13.82
C ASP A 77 -6.00 -10.40 14.08
N ALA A 78 -6.95 -11.32 13.99
CA ALA A 78 -8.34 -11.10 14.37
C ALA A 78 -8.48 -11.14 15.89
N ILE A 79 -9.00 -10.07 16.50
CA ILE A 79 -9.15 -9.95 17.95
C ILE A 79 -10.62 -9.88 18.41
N ALA A 80 -11.55 -9.62 17.49
CA ALA A 80 -12.99 -9.70 17.72
C ALA A 80 -13.76 -9.95 16.41
N PRO A 81 -14.90 -10.65 16.45
CA PRO A 81 -15.70 -10.93 15.27
C PRO A 81 -16.51 -9.72 14.78
N GLY A 82 -16.96 -9.79 13.53
CA GLY A 82 -17.87 -8.82 12.91
C GLY A 82 -17.37 -8.20 11.62
N PRO A 83 -18.20 -7.36 10.97
CA PRO A 83 -17.81 -6.68 9.74
C PRO A 83 -16.73 -5.62 10.01
N VAL A 84 -15.73 -5.55 9.14
CA VAL A 84 -14.68 -4.54 9.13
C VAL A 84 -14.59 -3.94 7.74
N THR A 85 -14.73 -2.61 7.66
CA THR A 85 -14.48 -1.85 6.44
C THR A 85 -13.11 -1.19 6.54
N MET A 86 -12.27 -1.45 5.55
CA MET A 86 -10.96 -0.83 5.38
C MET A 86 -11.05 0.20 4.26
N THR A 87 -10.52 1.40 4.52
CA THR A 87 -10.44 2.47 3.52
C THR A 87 -8.98 2.84 3.29
N MET A 88 -8.65 3.08 2.04
CA MET A 88 -7.30 3.42 1.61
C MET A 88 -7.31 4.77 0.91
N SER A 89 -6.27 5.56 1.14
CA SER A 89 -5.97 6.79 0.42
C SER A 89 -4.48 6.90 0.19
N GLY A 90 -4.04 7.87 -0.61
CA GLY A 90 -2.63 8.01 -0.92
C GLY A 90 -2.36 8.87 -2.13
N MET A 91 -1.08 8.99 -2.46
CA MET A 91 -0.59 9.70 -3.64
C MET A 91 0.56 8.92 -4.29
N ALA A 92 0.72 9.14 -5.59
CA ALA A 92 1.70 8.46 -6.41
C ALA A 92 2.42 9.45 -7.32
N THR A 93 3.68 9.14 -7.62
CA THR A 93 4.44 9.84 -8.65
C THR A 93 5.16 8.87 -9.57
N GLY A 94 5.39 9.30 -10.81
CA GLY A 94 6.30 8.64 -11.75
C GLY A 94 7.72 9.23 -11.69
N PRO A 95 8.60 8.82 -12.63
CA PRO A 95 9.96 9.34 -12.72
C PRO A 95 10.00 10.87 -12.75
N GLY A 96 10.98 11.45 -12.07
CA GLY A 96 11.10 12.91 -11.95
C GLY A 96 10.04 13.58 -11.09
N GLY A 97 9.21 12.82 -10.37
CA GLY A 97 8.21 13.36 -9.44
C GLY A 97 6.88 13.76 -10.09
N ALA A 98 6.63 13.36 -11.33
CA ALA A 98 5.37 13.64 -12.02
C ALA A 98 4.18 13.03 -11.26
N ALA A 99 3.23 13.86 -10.82
CA ALA A 99 2.08 13.40 -10.06
C ALA A 99 1.19 12.44 -10.88
N MET A 100 0.66 11.42 -10.21
CA MET A 100 -0.23 10.43 -10.80
C MET A 100 -1.56 10.37 -10.05
N GLY A 101 -2.66 10.21 -10.79
CA GLY A 101 -3.97 9.98 -10.19
C GLY A 101 -4.08 8.57 -9.61
N LEU A 102 -4.65 8.47 -8.41
CA LEU A 102 -4.99 7.19 -7.79
C LEU A 102 -6.49 7.11 -7.54
N ARG A 103 -7.05 5.93 -7.77
CA ARG A 103 -8.42 5.60 -7.38
C ARG A 103 -8.38 4.49 -6.34
N PHE A 104 -9.14 4.67 -5.27
CA PHE A 104 -9.24 3.72 -4.18
C PHE A 104 -10.66 3.16 -4.09
N THR A 105 -10.76 1.89 -3.77
CA THR A 105 -12.03 1.20 -3.49
C THR A 105 -11.99 0.67 -2.06
N PRO A 106 -12.96 1.05 -1.21
CA PRO A 106 -13.10 0.45 0.12
C PRO A 106 -13.29 -1.06 0.02
N VAL A 107 -12.80 -1.77 1.03
CA VAL A 107 -12.96 -3.23 1.13
C VAL A 107 -13.64 -3.54 2.45
N THR A 108 -14.72 -4.32 2.40
CA THR A 108 -15.39 -4.84 3.60
C THR A 108 -15.18 -6.34 3.70
N ILE A 109 -14.76 -6.81 4.87
CA ILE A 109 -14.63 -8.23 5.20
C ILE A 109 -15.44 -8.53 6.46
N THR A 110 -15.76 -9.81 6.67
CA THR A 110 -16.33 -10.28 7.94
C THR A 110 -15.29 -11.12 8.66
N VAL A 111 -14.93 -10.70 9.87
CA VAL A 111 -14.11 -11.48 10.79
C VAL A 111 -15.02 -12.50 11.48
N GLN A 112 -14.66 -13.78 11.41
CA GLN A 112 -15.39 -14.89 12.03
C GLN A 112 -14.82 -15.22 13.40
#